data_AF-A0A401ZLD5-F1
#
_entry.id   AF-A0A401ZLD5-F1
#
_cell.length_a   1.000
_cell.length_b   1.000
_cell.length_c   1.000
_cell.angle_alpha   90.00
_cell.angle_beta   90.00
_cell.angle_gamma   90.00
#
_symmetry.space_group_name_H-M   'P 1'
#
loop_
_entity.id
_entity.type
_entity.pdbx_description
1 polymer ?
#
loop_
_entity_poly.entity_id
_entity_poly.type
_entity_poly.pdbx_seq_one_letter_code
_entity_poly.pdbx_strand_id
1 'polypeptide(L)' 'MRLGHIEEIDRDQPVSDIRRIIRYSYDLFGKHFSICLQRFLRGDSDWSVGERELFASFTASRLQCVY' A
#
# COMPACT_ATOMS: atom_id res chain seq x y z
N MET A 1 5.74 -19.29 -12.46
CA MET A 1 4.93 -18.95 -11.27
C MET A 1 4.95 -17.42 -11.11
N ARG A 2 3.82 -16.73 -10.87
CA ARG A 2 3.79 -15.25 -10.76
C ARG A 2 4.73 -14.70 -9.69
N LEU A 3 5.04 -15.49 -8.66
CA LEU A 3 5.98 -15.16 -7.58
C LEU A 3 7.44 -15.02 -8.05
N GLY A 4 7.91 -15.88 -8.96
CA GLY A 4 9.30 -15.84 -9.44
C GLY A 4 9.64 -14.56 -10.21
N HIS A 5 8.64 -13.94 -10.87
CA HIS A 5 8.81 -12.68 -11.57
C HIS A 5 8.87 -11.47 -10.61
N ILE A 6 8.34 -11.59 -9.38
CA ILE A 6 8.39 -10.51 -8.38
C ILE A 6 9.77 -10.47 -7.70
N GLU A 7 10.36 -11.65 -7.45
CA GLU A 7 11.71 -11.79 -6.89
C GLU A 7 12.81 -11.30 -7.84
N GLU A 8 12.60 -11.40 -9.16
CA GLU A 8 13.54 -10.87 -10.16
C GLU A 8 13.58 -9.34 -10.23
N ILE A 9 12.48 -8.65 -9.93
CA ILE A 9 12.41 -7.19 -10.08
C ILE A 9 13.12 -6.45 -8.92
N ASP A 10 13.26 -7.08 -7.75
CA ASP A 10 13.71 -6.42 -6.52
C ASP A 10 14.78 -7.22 -5.73
N ARG A 11 15.66 -7.93 -6.44
CA ARG A 11 16.69 -8.78 -5.84
C ARG A 11 17.61 -8.03 -4.85
N ASP A 12 17.80 -6.71 -5.02
CA ASP A 12 18.74 -5.88 -4.25
C ASP A 12 18.10 -4.78 -3.38
N GLN A 13 16.75 -4.73 -3.24
CA GLN A 13 16.09 -3.77 -2.35
C GLN A 13 15.14 -4.44 -1.35
N PRO A 14 15.14 -4.02 -0.06
CA PRO A 14 14.12 -4.46 0.88
C PRO A 14 12.77 -3.86 0.49
N VAL A 15 11.98 -4.64 -0.23
CA VAL A 15 10.60 -4.30 -0.60
C VAL A 15 9.67 -4.68 0.53
N SER A 16 8.77 -3.77 0.93
CA SER A 16 7.72 -4.11 1.88
C SER A 16 6.80 -5.20 1.35
N ASP A 17 6.31 -6.11 2.20
CA ASP A 17 5.41 -7.18 1.75
C ASP A 17 4.14 -6.63 1.11
N ILE A 18 3.64 -5.46 1.52
CA ILE A 18 2.54 -4.77 0.81
C ILE A 18 2.87 -4.58 -0.67
N ARG A 19 4.07 -4.09 -1.02
CA ARG A 19 4.44 -3.88 -2.42
C ARG A 19 4.53 -5.20 -3.18
N ARG A 20 4.97 -6.29 -2.53
CA ARG A 20 4.97 -7.64 -3.12
C ARG A 20 3.55 -8.13 -3.40
N ILE A 21 2.63 -7.96 -2.44
CA ILE A 21 1.21 -8.35 -2.56
C ILE A 21 0.53 -7.56 -3.69
N ILE A 22 0.75 -6.24 -3.75
CA ILE A 22 0.19 -5.38 -4.80
C ILE A 22 0.63 -5.85 -6.19
N ARG A 23 1.91 -6.24 -6.35
CA ARG A 23 2.43 -6.73 -7.63
C ARG A 23 1.95 -8.14 -7.96
N TYR A 24 1.84 -9.02 -6.97
CA TYR A 24 1.31 -10.38 -7.15
C TYR A 24 -0.14 -10.36 -7.67
N SER A 25 -0.94 -9.47 -7.10
CA SER A 25 -2.36 -9.30 -7.44
C SER A 25 -2.59 -7.98 -8.18
N TYR A 26 -1.76 -7.69 -9.19
CA TYR A 26 -1.79 -6.42 -9.91
C TYR A 26 -3.17 -6.09 -10.51
N ASP A 27 -3.91 -7.10 -10.98
CA ASP A 27 -5.26 -6.88 -11.54
C ASP A 27 -6.25 -6.34 -10.49
N LEU A 28 -6.05 -6.68 -9.21
CA LEU A 28 -6.88 -6.22 -8.08
C LEU A 28 -6.34 -4.94 -7.44
N PHE A 29 -5.04 -4.88 -7.18
CA PHE A 29 -4.40 -3.84 -6.37
C PHE A 29 -3.38 -2.99 -7.10
N GLY A 30 -3.24 -3.15 -8.41
CA GLY A 30 -2.23 -2.47 -9.21
C GLY A 30 -2.47 -0.96 -9.35
N LYS A 31 -2.48 -0.48 -10.59
CA LYS A 31 -2.45 0.97 -10.87
C LYS A 31 -3.58 1.75 -10.19
N HIS A 32 -4.82 1.29 -10.32
CA HIS A 32 -6.00 2.03 -9.84
C HIS A 32 -6.03 2.15 -8.31
N PHE A 33 -5.78 1.04 -7.59
CA PHE A 33 -5.70 1.05 -6.14
C PHE A 33 -4.56 1.96 -5.64
N SER A 34 -3.38 1.88 -6.27
CA SER A 34 -2.23 2.72 -5.92
C SER A 34 -2.52 4.22 -6.10
N ILE A 35 -3.21 4.60 -7.18
CA ILE A 35 -3.63 5.99 -7.42
C ILE A 35 -4.62 6.45 -6.35
N CYS A 36 -5.61 5.61 -6.00
CA CYS A 36 -6.55 5.93 -4.93
C CYS A 36 -5.82 6.15 -3.60
N LEU A 37 -4.93 5.23 -3.21
CA LEU A 37 -4.18 5.32 -1.97
C LEU A 37 -3.34 6.61 -1.91
N GLN A 38 -2.62 6.94 -2.99
CA GLN A 38 -1.84 8.18 -3.07
C GLN A 38 -2.73 9.42 -2.99
N ARG A 39 -3.85 9.44 -3.71
CA ARG A 39 -4.79 10.57 -3.66
C ARG A 39 -5.35 10.76 -2.25
N PHE A 40 -5.76 9.69 -1.58
CA PHE A 40 -6.35 9.77 -0.25
C PHE A 40 -5.36 10.15 0.83
N LEU A 41 -4.13 9.62 0.79
CA LEU A 41 -3.15 9.85 1.87
C LEU A 41 -2.21 11.04 1.60
N ARG A 42 -2.03 11.45 0.34
CA ARG A 42 -1.04 12.47 -0.05
C ARG A 42 -1.61 13.59 -0.94
N GLY A 43 -2.78 13.41 -1.54
CA GLY A 43 -3.40 14.44 -2.37
C GLY A 43 -3.96 15.61 -1.55
N ASP A 44 -4.41 16.64 -2.26
CA ASP A 44 -5.02 17.85 -1.69
C ASP A 44 -6.21 17.51 -0.79
N SER A 45 -6.22 18.10 0.40
CA SER A 45 -7.24 17.90 1.42
C SER A 45 -7.14 18.99 2.48
N ASP A 46 -8.26 19.30 3.14
CA ASP A 46 -8.28 20.13 4.34
C ASP A 46 -7.60 19.44 5.53
N TRP A 47 -7.48 18.11 5.50
CA TRP A 47 -6.74 17.34 6.51
C TRP A 47 -5.26 17.23 6.14
N SER A 48 -4.43 17.49 7.14
CA SER A 48 -2.99 17.24 7.04
C SER A 48 -2.69 15.77 6.75
N VAL A 49 -1.48 15.49 6.26
CA VAL A 49 -1.00 14.12 6.09
C VAL A 49 -1.04 13.36 7.42
N GLY A 50 -0.64 14.01 8.52
CA GLY A 50 -0.62 13.40 9.85
C GLY A 50 -2.01 12.97 10.34
N GLU A 51 -3.04 13.79 10.14
CA GLU A 51 -4.42 13.46 10.52
C GLU A 51 -4.94 12.25 9.74
N ARG A 52 -4.65 12.19 8.43
CA ARG A 52 -5.08 11.06 7.59
C ARG A 52 -4.38 9.76 7.98
N GLU A 53 -3.10 9.81 8.32
CA GLU A 53 -2.36 8.67 8.87
C GLU A 53 -2.89 8.26 10.25
N LEU A 54 -3.31 9.21 11.09
CA LEU A 54 -3.94 8.93 12.38
C LEU A 54 -5.28 8.21 12.19
N PHE A 55 -6.12 8.64 11.25
CA PHE A 55 -7.38 7.97 10.93
C PHE A 55 -7.18 6.54 10.42
N ALA A 56 -6.19 6.35 9.53
CA ALA A 56 -5.83 5.04 9.03
C ALA A 56 -5.34 4.13 10.17
N SER A 57 -4.44 4.63 11.02
CA SER A 57 -3.88 3.90 12.17
C SER A 57 -4.96 3.54 13.20
N PHE A 58 -5.87 4.47 13.50
CA PHE A 58 -6.99 4.21 14.39
C PHE A 58 -7.90 3.11 13.82
N THR A 59 -8.25 3.20 12.54
CA THR A 59 -9.08 2.20 11.85
C THR A 59 -8.41 0.81 11.86
N ALA A 60 -7.11 0.75 11.55
CA ALA A 60 -6.32 -0.48 11.60
C ALA A 60 -6.31 -1.09 13.01
N SER A 61 -6.15 -0.28 14.05
CA SER A 61 -6.22 -0.73 15.45
C SER A 61 -7.60 -1.32 15.79
N ARG A 62 -8.70 -0.69 15.35
CA ARG A 62 -10.06 -1.22 15.56
C ARG A 62 -10.30 -2.55 14.84
N LEU A 63 -9.64 -2.77 13.70
CA LEU A 63 -9.70 -4.00 12.92
C LEU A 63 -8.64 -5.05 13.35
N GLN A 64 -7.82 -4.74 14.35
CA GLN A 64 -6.67 -5.58 14.75
C GLN A 64 -5.73 -5.90 13.58
N CYS A 65 -5.57 -4.95 12.64
CA CYS A 65 -4.64 -5.04 11.53
C CYS A 65 -3.24 -4.66 12.03
N VAL A 66 -2.35 -5.65 12.14
CA VAL A 66 -1.01 -5.52 12.74
C VAL A 66 0.11 -5.22 11.73
N TYR A 67 -0.23 -5.11 10.45
CA TYR A 67 0.69 -4.77 9.37
C TYR A 67 0.91 -3.26 9.28
#